data_AF-A0A3D1TU00-F1
#
_entry.id   AF-A0A3D1TU00-F1
#
_cell.length_a   1.000
_cell.length_b   1.000
_cell.length_c   1.000
_cell.angle_alpha   90.00
_cell.angle_beta   90.00
_cell.angle_gamma   90.00
#
_symmetry.space_group_name_H-M   'P 1'
#
loop_
_entity.id
_entity.type
_entity.pdbx_description
1 polymer ?
#
loop_
_entity_poly.entity_id
_entity_poly.type
_entity_poly.pdbx_seq_one_letter_code
_entity_poly.pdbx_strand_id
1 'polypeptide(L)' 'EAGAGDRAIQVLGQNGRFDTKTCGVARQGLCGPTSISFDGAGDAYVADGINSRVLEYKASKSSQ' A
#
# COMPACT_ATOMS: atom_id res chain seq x y z
N GLU A 1 18.04 -8.69 4.34
CA GLU A 1 17.42 -8.61 3.01
C GLU A 1 16.01 -8.04 3.18
N ALA A 2 15.63 -7.03 2.38
CA ALA A 2 14.28 -6.49 2.41
C ALA A 2 13.34 -7.56 1.82
N GLY A 3 12.59 -8.23 2.72
CA GLY A 3 11.68 -9.31 2.38
C GLY A 3 10.55 -8.83 1.47
N ALA A 4 10.06 -9.72 0.62
CA ALA A 4 9.09 -9.45 -0.43
C ALA A 4 7.69 -8.95 0.01
N GLY A 5 7.47 -8.63 1.28
CA GLY A 5 6.19 -8.11 1.81
C GLY A 5 6.07 -6.59 1.94
N ASP A 6 7.14 -5.81 1.71
CA ASP A 6 7.09 -4.35 1.89
C ASP A 6 6.43 -3.58 0.72
N ARG A 7 5.76 -4.29 -0.19
CA ARG A 7 5.25 -3.71 -1.45
C ARG A 7 3.73 -3.78 -1.50
N ALA A 8 3.08 -2.64 -1.69
CA ALA A 8 1.68 -2.61 -2.05
C ALA A 8 1.49 -3.36 -3.38
N ILE A 9 0.70 -4.43 -3.33
CA ILE A 9 0.45 -5.31 -4.47
C ILE A 9 -0.70 -4.78 -5.32
N GLN A 10 -1.70 -4.16 -4.69
CA GLN A 10 -2.94 -3.70 -5.30
C GLN A 10 -3.24 -2.26 -4.87
N VAL A 11 -3.74 -1.46 -5.81
CA VAL A 11 -4.13 -0.06 -5.59
C VAL A 11 -5.57 0.12 -6.08
N LEU A 12 -6.47 0.55 -5.20
CA LEU A 12 -7.88 0.78 -5.52
C LEU A 12 -8.19 2.29 -5.44
N GLY A 13 -8.88 2.85 -6.45
CA GLY A 13 -9.39 4.23 -6.44
C GLY A 13 -8.52 5.29 -7.13
N GLN A 14 -7.33 4.93 -7.63
CA GLN A 14 -6.44 5.87 -8.33
C GLN A 14 -6.37 5.57 -9.83
N ASN A 15 -6.65 6.58 -10.66
CA ASN A 15 -6.62 6.47 -12.12
C ASN A 15 -5.29 7.05 -12.66
N GLY A 16 -4.34 6.20 -13.07
CA GLY A 16 -3.15 6.63 -13.82
C GLY A 16 -1.79 6.65 -13.07
N ARG A 17 -0.89 7.51 -13.56
CA ARG A 17 0.59 7.53 -13.44
C ARG A 17 1.12 7.44 -11.99
N PHE A 18 2.10 6.55 -11.78
CA PHE A 18 2.73 6.25 -10.48
C PHE A 18 4.19 6.73 -10.37
N ASP A 19 4.57 7.79 -11.08
CA ASP A 19 5.98 8.19 -11.29
C ASP A 19 6.32 9.63 -10.86
N THR A 20 5.36 10.42 -10.37
CA THR A 20 5.65 11.79 -9.93
C THR A 20 6.11 11.83 -8.45
N LYS A 21 7.09 12.68 -8.12
CA LYS A 21 7.72 12.74 -6.77
C LYS A 21 6.98 13.63 -5.77
N THR A 22 5.87 14.23 -6.18
CA THR A 22 4.90 14.84 -5.26
C THR A 22 4.28 13.77 -4.37
N CYS A 23 3.85 14.16 -3.17
CA CYS A 23 3.37 13.28 -2.10
C CYS A 23 2.87 11.90 -2.56
N GLY A 24 3.70 10.87 -2.32
CA GLY A 24 3.33 9.45 -2.37
C GLY A 24 2.61 8.89 -3.58
N VAL A 25 2.56 9.54 -4.75
CA VAL A 25 1.77 9.06 -5.91
C VAL A 25 2.36 7.82 -6.61
N ALA A 26 3.59 7.43 -6.27
CA ALA A 26 4.10 6.11 -6.64
C ALA A 26 3.28 4.97 -6.04
N ARG A 27 3.34 3.77 -6.63
CA ARG A 27 2.55 2.60 -6.19
C ARG A 27 2.67 2.29 -4.69
N GLN A 28 3.78 2.66 -4.05
CA GLN A 28 4.07 2.37 -2.64
C GLN A 28 4.13 3.60 -1.74
N GLY A 29 4.11 4.81 -2.30
CA GLY A 29 4.21 6.03 -1.49
C GLY A 29 2.93 6.29 -0.72
N LEU A 30 3.00 6.78 0.51
CA LEU A 30 1.80 7.21 1.23
C LEU A 30 1.72 8.74 1.21
N CYS A 31 0.50 9.26 1.16
CA CYS A 31 0.20 10.67 1.26
C CYS A 31 -1.01 10.91 2.17
N GLY A 32 -0.74 11.37 3.39
CA GLY A 32 -1.78 11.56 4.41
C GLY A 32 -2.59 10.30 4.69
N PRO A 33 -1.95 9.16 5.05
CA PRO A 33 -2.67 7.98 5.45
C PRO A 33 -3.48 8.27 6.72
N THR A 34 -4.74 7.83 6.74
CA THR A 34 -5.67 8.13 7.84
C THR A 34 -5.95 6.92 8.71
N SER A 35 -5.75 5.70 8.20
CA SER A 35 -6.02 4.47 8.93
C SER A 35 -5.30 3.26 8.34
N ILE A 36 -5.13 2.22 9.17
CA ILE A 36 -4.62 0.90 8.82
C ILE A 36 -5.51 -0.18 9.44
N SER A 37 -5.76 -1.26 8.70
CA SER A 37 -6.46 -2.45 9.19
C SER A 37 -5.79 -3.72 8.66
N PHE A 38 -6.05 -4.85 9.33
CA PHE A 38 -5.52 -6.16 8.96
C PHE A 38 -6.67 -7.15 8.70
N ASP A 39 -6.53 -8.00 7.70
CA ASP A 39 -7.45 -9.13 7.49
C ASP A 39 -7.04 -10.39 8.28
N GLY A 40 -7.87 -11.43 8.22
CA GLY A 40 -7.61 -12.70 8.90
C GLY A 40 -6.41 -13.48 8.35
N ALA A 41 -5.87 -13.11 7.19
CA ALA A 41 -4.65 -13.69 6.63
C ALA A 41 -3.39 -12.91 7.03
N GLY A 42 -3.56 -11.75 7.68
CA GLY A 42 -2.50 -10.85 8.12
C GLY A 42 -2.15 -9.74 7.13
N ASP A 43 -2.86 -9.65 5.99
CA ASP A 43 -2.60 -8.62 4.99
C ASP A 43 -3.06 -7.25 5.51
N ALA A 44 -2.27 -6.20 5.23
CA ALA A 44 -2.53 -4.86 5.72
C ALA A 44 -3.18 -3.99 4.64
N TYR A 45 -4.22 -3.25 5.01
CA TYR A 45 -4.93 -2.32 4.15
C TYR A 45 -4.77 -0.91 4.71
N VAL A 46 -4.20 0.00 3.91
CA VAL A 46 -3.95 1.39 4.31
C VAL A 46 -4.86 2.33 3.52
N ALA A 47 -5.62 3.15 4.24
CA ALA A 47 -6.42 4.23 3.67
C ALA A 47 -5.52 5.46 3.44
N ASP A 48 -5.19 5.72 2.18
CA ASP A 48 -4.25 6.75 1.74
C ASP A 48 -5.02 7.99 1.29
N GLY A 49 -5.43 8.80 2.27
CA GLY A 49 -6.53 9.76 2.15
C GLY A 49 -6.28 10.88 1.14
N ILE A 50 -5.09 11.48 1.11
CA ILE A 50 -4.80 12.57 0.14
C ILE A 50 -4.73 11.99 -1.28
N ASN A 51 -4.24 10.76 -1.44
CA ASN A 51 -4.22 10.07 -2.72
C ASN A 51 -5.58 9.47 -3.12
N SER A 52 -6.60 9.56 -2.26
CA SER A 52 -7.95 9.02 -2.48
C SER A 52 -7.95 7.54 -2.88
N ARG A 53 -7.10 6.73 -2.23
CA ARG A 53 -6.92 5.31 -2.56
C ARG A 53 -6.79 4.42 -1.33
N VAL A 54 -6.93 3.11 -1.54
CA VAL A 54 -6.59 2.07 -0.56
C VAL A 54 -5.48 1.19 -1.13
N LEU A 55 -4.47 0.90 -0.31
CA LEU A 55 -3.33 0.06 -0.66
C LEU A 55 -3.36 -1.23 0.16
N GLU A 56 -3.17 -2.38 -0.49
CA GLU A 56 -3.02 -3.69 0.14
C GLU A 56 -1.56 -4.12 0.15
N TYR A 57 -1.03 -4.45 1.33
CA TYR A 57 0.31 -4.99 1.57
C TYR A 57 0.16 -6.44 2.05
N LYS A 58 0.70 -7.40 1.29
CA LYS A 58 0.68 -8.79 1.73
C LYS A 58 1.57 -8.99 2.94
N ALA A 59 1.06 -9.69 3.94
CA ALA A 59 1.92 -10.23 4.97
C ALA A 59 2.99 -11.11 4.30
N SER A 60 4.25 -10.88 4.66
CA SER A 60 5.31 -11.83 4.31
C SER A 60 4.97 -13.16 4.98
N LYS A 61 4.36 -14.09 4.25
CA LYS A 61 4.35 -15.48 4.66
C LYS A 61 5.77 -15.99 4.39
N SER A 62 6.62 -15.94 5.41
CA SER A 62 7.85 -16.72 5.37
C SER A 62 7.42 -18.16 5.21
N SER A 63 7.60 -18.72 4.01
CA SER A 63 7.64 -20.18 3.89
C SER A 63 8.78 -20.60 4.81
N GLN A 64 8.42 -21.37 5.83
CA GLN A 64 9.37 -21.98 6.75
C GLN A 64 10.38 -22.84 5.99
#